data_AF-D6PV23-F1
#
_entry.id   AF-D6PV23-F1
#
_cell.length_a   1.000
_cell.length_b   1.000
_cell.length_c   1.000
_cell.angle_alpha   90.00
_cell.angle_beta   90.00
_cell.angle_gamma   90.00
#
_symmetry.space_group_name_H-M   'P 1'
#
loop_
_entity.id
_entity.type
_entity.pdbx_description
1 polymer ?
#
loop_
_entity_poly.entity_id
_entity_poly.type
_entity_poly.pdbx_seq_one_letter_code
_entity_poly.pdbx_strand_id
1 'polypeptide(L)'
;RILSDDGLGTGNGFSVNMVWSDAWGGRQMYNIEVAPDHKTDRSQLNIHKYDKEVLVHCNLYQRIKIKEVVGPLVDSSVVRLGTIKAHAVPQNRQEVKDLLSDTSADVFQVFQEKKDAVINTI
;
A
#
# COMPACT_ATOMS: atom_id res chain seq x y z
N ARG A 1 19.44 -5.51 -7.34
CA ARG A 1 19.49 -6.58 -8.36
C ARG A 1 18.20 -7.39 -8.30
N ILE A 2 17.86 -8.05 -7.19
CA ILE A 2 16.63 -8.88 -7.07
C ILE A 2 15.34 -8.31 -7.72
N LEU A 3 14.96 -7.05 -7.48
CA LEU A 3 13.71 -6.50 -8.05
C LEU A 3 13.83 -6.02 -9.51
N SER A 4 15.05 -5.80 -10.00
CA SER A 4 15.36 -5.16 -11.28
C SER A 4 16.05 -6.10 -12.27
N ASP A 5 16.10 -7.40 -11.98
CA ASP A 5 16.81 -8.39 -12.78
C ASP A 5 16.05 -8.73 -14.07
N ASP A 6 16.81 -9.05 -15.12
CA ASP A 6 16.33 -9.33 -16.47
C ASP A 6 16.02 -10.81 -16.62
N GLY A 7 15.04 -11.15 -17.47
CA GLY A 7 14.58 -12.52 -17.64
C GLY A 7 13.86 -13.11 -16.42
N LEU A 8 13.61 -12.29 -15.39
CA LEU A 8 12.92 -12.64 -14.15
C LEU A 8 11.87 -11.57 -13.84
N GLY A 9 10.65 -12.01 -13.57
CA GLY A 9 9.52 -11.13 -13.28
C GLY A 9 8.68 -11.68 -12.15
N THR A 10 7.95 -10.80 -11.45
CA THR A 10 6.98 -11.25 -10.45
C THR A 10 5.76 -11.84 -11.14
N GLY A 11 5.28 -13.00 -10.66
CA GLY A 11 4.00 -13.56 -11.09
C GLY A 11 2.81 -12.88 -10.42
N ASN A 12 2.97 -12.48 -9.16
CA ASN A 12 1.98 -11.74 -8.39
C ASN A 12 2.59 -10.40 -7.97
N GLY A 13 1.88 -9.32 -8.22
CA GLY A 13 2.40 -8.03 -7.82
C GLY A 13 2.14 -7.72 -6.34
N PHE A 14 2.96 -6.84 -5.79
CA PHE A 14 2.98 -6.51 -4.36
C PHE A 14 3.46 -5.07 -4.14
N SER A 15 3.27 -4.58 -2.92
CA SER A 15 3.78 -3.29 -2.45
C SER A 15 4.54 -3.52 -1.15
N VAL A 16 5.72 -2.93 -1.02
CA VAL A 16 6.57 -3.09 0.17
C VAL A 16 6.97 -1.73 0.72
N ASN A 17 6.76 -1.54 2.02
CA ASN A 17 7.22 -0.37 2.76
C ASN A 17 8.54 -0.73 3.45
N MET A 18 9.59 0.04 3.18
CA MET A 18 10.92 -0.14 3.73
C MET A 18 11.31 1.09 4.54
N VAL A 19 11.85 0.87 5.74
CA VAL A 19 12.48 1.92 6.53
C VAL A 19 13.94 1.55 6.69
N TRP A 20 14.83 2.40 6.15
CA TRP A 20 16.27 2.27 6.32
C TRP A 20 16.72 3.17 7.45
N SER A 21 17.37 2.60 8.46
CA SER A 21 17.96 3.36 9.56
C SER A 21 19.49 3.28 9.49
N ASP A 22 20.17 4.40 9.67
CA ASP A 22 21.62 4.42 9.85
C ASP A 22 22.01 4.50 11.33
N ALA A 23 23.30 4.27 11.61
CA ALA A 23 23.86 4.30 12.96
C ALA A 23 23.82 5.70 13.61
N TRP A 24 23.59 6.75 12.82
CA TRP A 24 23.54 8.15 13.25
C TRP A 24 22.11 8.64 13.50
N GLY A 25 21.12 7.74 13.43
CA GLY A 25 19.72 8.04 13.68
C GLY A 25 18.96 8.57 12.46
N GLY A 26 19.59 8.65 11.28
CA GLY A 26 18.93 8.95 10.04
C GLY A 26 17.94 7.85 9.66
N ARG A 27 16.75 8.25 9.18
CA ARG A 27 15.71 7.34 8.69
C ARG A 27 15.30 7.73 7.30
N GLN A 28 15.25 6.77 6.40
CA GLN A 28 14.75 6.92 5.04
C GLN A 28 13.60 5.95 4.83
N MET A 29 12.46 6.45 4.34
CA MET A 29 11.31 5.61 4.07
C MET A 29 11.12 5.45 2.57
N TYR A 30 10.85 4.24 2.13
CA TYR A 30 10.56 3.92 0.74
C TYR A 30 9.30 3.08 0.65
N ASN A 31 8.49 3.32 -0.38
CA ASN A 31 7.50 2.36 -0.86
C ASN A 31 7.97 1.88 -2.23
N ILE A 32 7.90 0.57 -2.45
CA ILE A 32 8.16 -0.03 -3.76
C ILE A 32 6.92 -0.80 -4.17
N GLU A 33 6.27 -0.34 -5.23
CA GLU A 33 5.24 -1.11 -5.93
C GLU A 33 5.93 -1.96 -7.01
N VAL A 34 5.54 -3.23 -7.09
CA VAL A 34 6.07 -4.21 -8.03
C VAL A 34 4.90 -4.91 -8.70
N ALA A 35 4.81 -4.84 -10.02
CA ALA A 35 3.76 -5.46 -10.80
C ALA A 35 4.33 -6.36 -11.91
N PRO A 36 3.61 -7.41 -12.34
CA PRO A 36 3.96 -8.16 -13.54
C PRO A 36 3.98 -7.24 -14.77
N ASP A 37 4.87 -7.54 -15.73
CA ASP A 37 4.81 -6.98 -17.07
C ASP A 37 4.62 -8.11 -18.08
N HIS A 38 3.61 -8.00 -18.93
CA HIS A 38 3.36 -8.97 -20.00
C HIS A 38 3.99 -8.58 -21.33
N LYS A 39 4.66 -7.41 -21.40
CA LYS A 39 5.27 -6.87 -22.61
C LYS A 39 6.80 -6.94 -22.58
N THR A 40 7.38 -7.11 -21.40
CA THR A 40 8.84 -7.13 -21.20
C THR A 40 9.25 -8.35 -20.40
N ASP A 41 10.55 -8.56 -20.25
CA ASP A 41 11.17 -9.64 -19.48
C ASP A 41 11.49 -9.24 -18.04
N ARG A 42 10.87 -8.18 -17.53
CA ARG A 42 11.11 -7.58 -16.22
C ARG A 42 9.81 -7.25 -15.50
N SER A 43 9.87 -7.01 -14.19
CA SER A 43 8.72 -6.45 -13.46
C SER A 43 8.59 -4.95 -13.70
N GLN A 44 7.36 -4.42 -13.68
CA GLN A 44 7.12 -2.99 -13.55
C GLN A 44 7.40 -2.56 -12.12
N LEU A 45 8.19 -1.51 -11.95
CA LEU A 45 8.59 -1.00 -10.64
C LEU A 45 8.21 0.47 -10.49
N ASN A 46 7.71 0.82 -9.31
CA ASN A 46 7.70 2.21 -8.86
C ASN A 46 8.36 2.29 -7.48
N ILE A 47 9.53 2.93 -7.42
CA ILE A 47 10.26 3.17 -6.17
C ILE A 47 10.02 4.62 -5.78
N HIS A 48 9.33 4.83 -4.67
CA HIS A 48 9.03 6.15 -4.14
C HIS A 48 9.68 6.35 -2.78
N LYS A 49 10.40 7.45 -2.62
CA LYS A 49 11.05 7.85 -1.37
C LYS A 49 10.18 8.84 -0.62
N TYR A 50 9.95 8.60 0.66
CA TYR A 50 9.21 9.48 1.56
C TYR A 50 10.17 10.16 2.53
N ASP A 51 10.21 11.49 2.49
CA ASP A 51 11.05 12.29 3.38
C ASP A 51 10.24 12.91 4.53
N LYS A 52 9.14 13.62 4.21
CA LYS A 52 8.31 14.35 5.18
C LYS A 52 6.81 14.10 5.02
N GLU A 53 6.43 13.27 4.06
CA GLU A 53 5.04 12.96 3.76
C GLU A 53 4.59 11.71 4.52
N VAL A 54 3.31 11.66 4.88
CA VAL A 54 2.73 10.46 5.48
C VAL A 54 2.49 9.43 4.40
N LEU A 55 3.08 8.25 4.58
CA LEU A 55 2.83 7.08 3.73
C LEU A 55 1.57 6.35 4.21
N VAL A 56 0.53 6.36 3.38
CA VAL A 56 -0.65 5.51 3.55
C VAL A 56 -0.80 4.64 2.31
N HIS A 57 -0.85 3.33 2.51
CA HIS A 57 -1.03 2.34 1.46
C HIS A 57 -2.11 1.33 1.86
N CYS A 58 -2.95 0.94 0.91
CA CYS A 58 -3.97 -0.10 1.06
C CYS A 58 -3.77 -1.11 -0.07
N ASN A 59 -4.61 -2.14 -0.21
CA ASN A 59 -4.39 -3.22 -1.17
C ASN A 59 -4.78 -2.82 -2.62
N LEU A 60 -4.19 -1.74 -3.12
CA LEU A 60 -4.27 -1.29 -4.52
C LEU A 60 -2.95 -0.65 -4.97
N TYR A 61 -2.71 -0.59 -6.28
CA TYR A 61 -1.61 0.22 -6.81
C TYR A 61 -1.98 1.69 -6.78
N GLN A 62 -1.08 2.52 -6.27
CA GLN A 62 -1.27 3.97 -6.24
C GLN A 62 -0.46 4.68 -7.33
N ARG A 63 0.64 4.09 -7.81
CA ARG A 63 1.59 4.72 -8.73
C ARG A 63 1.75 3.95 -10.03
N ILE A 64 1.75 2.62 -9.98
CA ILE A 64 1.75 1.81 -11.20
C ILE A 64 0.33 1.75 -11.79
N LYS A 65 0.20 2.11 -13.07
CA LYS A 65 -1.07 2.03 -13.80
C LYS A 65 -1.22 0.66 -14.46
N ILE A 66 -1.81 -0.29 -13.75
CA ILE A 66 -2.19 -1.60 -14.30
C ILE A 66 -3.69 -1.86 -14.08
N LYS A 67 -4.22 -2.80 -14.85
CA LYS A 67 -5.57 -3.32 -14.62
C LYS A 67 -5.52 -4.27 -13.42
N GLU A 68 -6.13 -3.85 -12.32
CA GLU A 68 -6.29 -4.68 -11.12
C GLU A 68 -7.52 -5.59 -11.23
N VAL A 69 -7.57 -6.61 -10.37
CA VAL A 69 -8.76 -7.44 -10.21
C VAL A 69 -9.93 -6.58 -9.72
N VAL A 70 -11.13 -6.82 -10.25
CA VAL A 70 -12.34 -6.15 -9.76
C VAL A 70 -12.91 -6.96 -8.60
N GLY A 71 -13.36 -6.28 -7.55
CA GLY A 71 -14.09 -6.92 -6.45
C GLY A 71 -13.80 -6.31 -5.08
N PRO A 72 -14.27 -6.98 -4.01
CA PRO A 72 -14.29 -6.44 -2.65
C PRO A 72 -12.93 -5.99 -2.11
N LEU A 73 -11.83 -6.57 -2.58
CA LEU A 73 -10.48 -6.20 -2.16
C LEU A 73 -10.10 -4.79 -2.63
N VAL A 74 -10.34 -4.49 -3.90
CA VAL A 74 -10.06 -3.15 -4.46
C VAL A 74 -11.08 -2.15 -3.91
N ASP A 75 -12.36 -2.53 -3.86
CA ASP A 75 -13.42 -1.67 -3.30
C ASP A 75 -13.12 -1.29 -1.84
N SER A 76 -12.75 -2.27 -1.02
CA SER A 76 -12.32 -2.03 0.38
C SER A 76 -11.12 -1.11 0.46
N SER A 77 -10.15 -1.29 -0.42
CA SER A 77 -8.93 -0.50 -0.40
C SER A 77 -9.16 0.95 -0.82
N VAL A 78 -10.05 1.18 -1.79
CA VAL A 78 -10.49 2.53 -2.19
C VAL A 78 -11.22 3.22 -1.06
N VAL A 79 -12.18 2.54 -0.42
CA VAL A 79 -12.96 3.12 0.69
C VAL A 79 -12.05 3.45 1.87
N ARG A 80 -11.25 2.49 2.37
CA ARG A 80 -10.34 2.71 3.50
C ARG A 80 -9.33 3.82 3.22
N LEU A 81 -8.74 3.84 2.02
CA LEU A 81 -7.80 4.89 1.65
C LEU A 81 -8.48 6.26 1.60
N GLY A 82 -9.72 6.33 1.11
CA GLY A 82 -10.54 7.55 1.12
C GLY A 82 -10.83 8.03 2.54
N THR A 83 -11.28 7.13 3.42
CA THR A 83 -11.53 7.42 4.84
C THR A 83 -10.27 7.94 5.52
N ILE A 84 -9.14 7.23 5.39
CA ILE A 84 -7.86 7.64 5.99
C ILE A 84 -7.42 9.02 5.49
N LYS A 85 -7.57 9.31 4.18
CA LYS A 85 -7.20 10.60 3.60
C LYS A 85 -8.14 11.75 3.99
N ALA A 86 -9.35 11.45 4.47
CA ALA A 86 -10.28 12.47 4.98
C ALA A 86 -9.91 12.94 6.39
N HIS A 87 -9.10 12.17 7.14
CA HIS A 87 -8.54 12.62 8.41
C HIS A 87 -7.50 13.72 8.20
N ALA A 88 -7.40 14.61 9.19
CA ALA A 88 -6.24 15.50 9.29
C ALA A 88 -4.97 14.66 9.50
N VAL A 89 -3.83 15.18 9.02
CA VAL A 89 -2.53 14.53 9.22
C VAL A 89 -2.26 14.39 10.73
N PRO A 90 -2.12 13.17 11.27
CA PRO A 90 -1.93 12.98 12.71
C PRO A 90 -0.63 13.63 13.19
N GLN A 91 -0.71 14.42 14.24
CA GLN A 91 0.39 15.12 14.90
C GLN A 91 0.84 14.42 16.20
N ASN A 92 0.03 13.50 16.72
CA ASN A 92 0.33 12.78 17.95
C ASN A 92 -0.23 11.35 17.94
N ARG A 93 0.16 10.58 18.97
CA ARG A 93 -0.23 9.17 19.11
C ARG A 93 -1.74 8.97 19.24
N GLN A 94 -2.44 9.89 19.91
CA GLN A 94 -3.88 9.76 20.10
C GLN A 94 -4.61 9.90 18.77
N GLU A 95 -4.23 10.87 17.95
CA GLU A 95 -4.80 11.06 16.60
C GLU A 95 -4.51 9.86 15.68
N VAL A 96 -3.32 9.24 15.77
CA VAL A 96 -3.05 7.99 15.05
C VAL A 96 -3.98 6.88 15.52
N LYS A 97 -4.22 6.77 16.83
CA LYS A 97 -5.13 5.77 17.39
C LYS A 97 -6.56 6.01 16.89
N ASP A 98 -7.02 7.25 16.90
CA ASP A 98 -8.37 7.62 16.46
C ASP A 98 -8.57 7.28 14.98
N LEU A 99 -7.60 7.62 14.12
CA LEU A 99 -7.60 7.25 12.70
C LEU A 99 -7.63 5.73 12.50
N LEU A 100 -6.77 4.99 13.21
CA LEU A 100 -6.69 3.53 13.08
C LEU A 100 -7.89 2.80 13.68
N SER A 101 -8.70 3.47 14.50
CA SER A 101 -9.90 2.93 15.14
C SER A 101 -11.18 3.41 14.44
N ASP A 102 -11.06 4.08 13.30
CA ASP A 102 -12.20 4.68 12.60
C ASP A 102 -13.14 3.61 12.02
N THR A 103 -14.40 3.69 12.43
CA THR A 103 -15.52 2.84 12.00
C THR A 103 -16.65 3.62 11.33
N SER A 104 -16.41 4.87 10.93
CA SER A 104 -17.41 5.78 10.37
C SER A 104 -17.94 5.39 8.99
N ALA A 105 -17.18 4.61 8.21
CA ALA A 105 -17.64 4.12 6.92
C ALA A 105 -18.73 3.05 7.07
N ASP A 106 -19.80 3.14 6.29
CA ASP A 106 -20.90 2.15 6.30
C ASP A 106 -20.43 0.74 5.91
N VAL A 107 -19.45 0.67 5.01
CA VAL A 107 -18.80 -0.55 4.53
C VAL A 107 -17.29 -0.35 4.52
N PHE A 108 -16.53 -1.43 4.70
CA PHE A 108 -15.06 -1.43 4.65
C PHE A 108 -14.42 -0.37 5.56
N GLN A 109 -14.81 -0.40 6.84
CA GLN A 109 -14.25 0.43 7.89
C GLN A 109 -12.72 0.27 7.98
N VAL A 110 -12.02 1.31 8.45
CA VAL A 110 -10.57 1.25 8.66
C VAL A 110 -10.24 0.22 9.73
N PHE A 111 -10.97 0.27 10.84
CA PHE A 111 -11.02 -0.80 11.83
C PHE A 111 -12.28 -1.64 11.62
N GLN A 112 -12.15 -2.94 11.44
CA GLN A 112 -13.31 -3.84 11.33
C GLN A 112 -13.14 -5.06 12.22
N GLU A 113 -14.20 -5.44 12.92
CA GLU A 113 -14.28 -6.70 13.68
C GLU A 113 -14.82 -7.86 12.82
N LYS A 114 -15.27 -7.57 11.60
CA LYS A 114 -15.76 -8.59 10.67
C LYS A 114 -14.60 -9.52 10.30
N LYS A 115 -14.89 -10.83 10.28
CA LYS A 115 -13.95 -11.81 9.75
C LYS A 115 -13.62 -11.48 8.30
N ASP A 116 -12.34 -11.59 7.96
CA ASP A 116 -11.88 -11.41 6.59
C ASP A 116 -12.64 -12.35 5.65
N ALA A 117 -13.05 -11.81 4.50
CA ALA A 117 -13.58 -12.64 3.43
C ALA A 117 -12.46 -13.58 2.92
N VAL A 118 -12.83 -14.76 2.44
CA VAL A 118 -11.87 -15.63 1.76
C VAL A 118 -11.41 -14.91 0.50
N ILE A 119 -10.14 -14.50 0.48
CA ILE A 119 -9.53 -13.79 -0.64
C ILE A 119 -9.03 -14.81 -1.65
N ASN A 120 -9.69 -14.89 -2.81
CA ASN A 120 -9.16 -15.58 -3.97
C ASN A 120 -8.32 -14.58 -4.77
N THR A 121 -7.01 -14.82 -4.84
CA THR A 121 -6.03 -13.92 -5.48
C THR A 121 -5.70 -14.32 -6.92
N ILE A 122 -6.46 -15.25 -7.50
CA ILE A 122 -6.23 -15.85 -8.83
C ILE A 122 -7.56 -16.08 -9.54
#